data_AF-A0A5E6R314-F1
#
_entry.id   AF-A0A5E6R314-F1
#
_cell.length_a   1.000
_cell.length_b   1.000
_cell.length_c   1.000
_cell.angle_alpha   90.00
_cell.angle_beta   90.00
_cell.angle_gamma   90.00
#
_symmetry.space_group_name_H-M   'P 1'
#
loop_
_entity.id
_entity.type
_entity.pdbx_description
1 polymer ?
#
loop_
_entity_poly.entity_id
_entity_poly.type
_entity_poly.pdbx_seq_one_letter_code
_entity_poly.pdbx_strand_id
1 'polypeptide(L)'
;MRFIKVMAQSRGECANSVDGHIVGFYDGVGSVPFYQASVDRFYNVQRLSAEHADNQDIVARIETFMSTATVDMMRMFHWNHRTEASGNAMELMTVETNAGAEVKSVRFRFLAPEGEMKSEVTLSPETDIEKNRRVALENAGAKVVARGKKKRRRQKTTAVGPAILDTSFMDRLCKSYLATGW
;
A
#
# COMPACT_ATOMS: atom_id res chain seq x y z
N MET A 1 7.91 -12.77 13.81
CA MET A 1 7.77 -11.47 13.12
C MET A 1 6.52 -11.55 12.27
N ARG A 2 5.52 -10.74 12.57
CA ARG A 2 4.28 -10.66 11.82
C ARG A 2 4.44 -9.74 10.61
N PHE A 3 3.77 -10.08 9.53
CA PHE A 3 3.77 -9.26 8.32
C PHE A 3 2.53 -9.54 7.46
N ILE A 4 2.20 -8.59 6.60
CA ILE A 4 1.24 -8.77 5.51
C ILE A 4 2.02 -8.99 4.22
N LYS A 5 1.59 -9.92 3.38
CA LYS A 5 2.10 -10.10 2.02
C LYS A 5 0.99 -9.90 1.01
N VAL A 6 1.19 -8.99 0.08
CA VAL A 6 0.34 -8.75 -1.10
C VAL A 6 1.04 -9.35 -2.30
N MET A 7 0.38 -10.22 -3.07
CA MET A 7 0.96 -10.86 -4.25
C MET A 7 0.04 -10.65 -5.44
N ALA A 8 0.60 -10.18 -6.56
CA ALA A 8 -0.12 -10.09 -7.82
C ALA A 8 -0.44 -11.49 -8.38
N GLN A 9 -1.70 -11.71 -8.75
CA GLN A 9 -2.21 -12.96 -9.30
C GLN A 9 -2.74 -12.75 -10.73
N SER A 10 -2.29 -13.58 -11.65
CA SER A 10 -2.84 -13.67 -13.00
C SER A 10 -3.67 -14.96 -13.16
N ARG A 11 -4.71 -14.94 -13.99
CA ARG A 11 -5.51 -16.13 -14.30
C ARG A 11 -4.91 -16.88 -15.50
N GLY A 12 -3.96 -17.77 -15.21
CA GLY A 12 -3.40 -18.72 -16.16
C GLY A 12 -1.96 -18.42 -16.60
N GLU A 13 -1.25 -19.46 -17.05
CA GLU A 13 0.20 -19.46 -17.35
C GLU A 13 0.63 -18.52 -18.51
N CYS A 14 -0.30 -17.83 -19.18
CA CYS A 14 -0.03 -16.93 -20.31
C CYS A 14 -0.84 -15.62 -20.27
N ALA A 15 -1.41 -15.25 -19.12
CA ALA A 15 -2.14 -13.98 -19.00
C ALA A 15 -1.15 -12.80 -18.91
N ASN A 16 -1.23 -11.89 -19.88
CA ASN A 16 -0.46 -10.62 -19.88
C ASN A 16 -1.01 -9.57 -18.89
N SER A 17 -1.99 -9.93 -18.07
CA SER A 17 -2.67 -9.03 -17.14
C SER A 17 -2.86 -9.69 -15.77
N VAL A 18 -2.68 -8.89 -14.71
CA VAL A 18 -3.01 -9.27 -13.34
C VAL A 18 -4.51 -9.11 -13.15
N ASP A 19 -5.17 -10.17 -12.69
CA ASP A 19 -6.63 -10.18 -12.49
C ASP A 19 -7.01 -9.78 -11.06
N GLY A 20 -6.05 -9.83 -10.14
CA GLY A 20 -6.23 -9.41 -8.76
C GLY A 20 -4.97 -9.65 -7.92
N HIS A 21 -5.15 -9.55 -6.60
CA HIS A 21 -4.08 -9.74 -5.63
C HIS A 21 -4.54 -10.71 -4.55
N ILE A 22 -3.60 -11.48 -4.02
CA ILE A 22 -3.78 -12.26 -2.80
C ILE A 22 -3.10 -11.52 -1.67
N VAL A 23 -3.85 -11.27 -0.60
CA VAL A 23 -3.36 -10.64 0.62
C VAL A 23 -3.38 -11.69 1.72
N GLY A 24 -2.21 -12.00 2.26
CA GLY A 24 -2.04 -12.92 3.38
C GLY A 24 -1.44 -12.23 4.59
N PHE A 25 -1.93 -12.60 5.78
CA PHE A 25 -1.45 -12.16 7.08
C PHE A 25 -0.67 -13.31 7.70
N TYR A 26 0.60 -13.11 8.02
CA TYR A 26 1.52 -14.17 8.45
C TYR A 26 2.06 -13.89 9.86
N ASP A 27 2.16 -14.93 10.69
CA ASP A 27 2.78 -14.87 12.02
C ASP A 27 4.15 -15.57 12.02
N GLY A 28 5.03 -15.13 11.11
CA GLY A 28 6.38 -15.67 10.96
C GLY A 28 6.74 -16.08 9.53
N VAL A 29 8.04 -16.08 9.24
CA VAL A 29 8.55 -16.50 7.93
C VAL A 29 8.34 -18.01 7.77
N GLY A 30 7.78 -18.42 6.61
CA GLY A 30 7.46 -19.83 6.34
C GLY A 30 6.19 -20.34 7.04
N SER A 31 5.44 -19.46 7.72
CA SER A 31 4.14 -19.80 8.30
C SER A 31 3.05 -19.90 7.23
N VAL A 32 2.01 -20.69 7.52
CA VAL A 32 0.73 -20.66 6.81
C VAL A 32 0.04 -19.33 7.12
N PRO A 33 -0.64 -18.67 6.16
CA PRO A 33 -1.34 -17.43 6.45
C PRO A 33 -2.42 -17.64 7.52
N PHE A 34 -2.39 -16.79 8.55
CA PHE A 34 -3.41 -16.69 9.59
C PHE A 34 -4.75 -16.25 9.01
N TYR A 35 -4.71 -15.30 8.07
CA TYR A 35 -5.85 -14.80 7.32
C TYR A 35 -5.44 -14.61 5.87
N GLN A 36 -6.33 -14.93 4.93
CA GLN A 36 -6.11 -14.73 3.51
C GLN A 36 -7.36 -14.15 2.85
N ALA A 37 -7.15 -13.16 1.98
CA ALA A 37 -8.18 -12.58 1.14
C ALA A 37 -7.70 -12.41 -0.30
N SER A 38 -8.63 -12.46 -1.23
CA SER A 38 -8.45 -12.02 -2.61
C SER A 38 -8.96 -10.59 -2.74
N VAL A 39 -8.25 -9.78 -3.52
CA VAL A 39 -8.63 -8.44 -3.92
C VAL A 39 -8.70 -8.43 -5.44
N ASP A 40 -9.89 -8.20 -6.00
CA ASP A 40 -10.03 -8.12 -7.45
C ASP A 40 -9.49 -6.79 -8.01
N ARG A 41 -9.47 -6.65 -9.34
CA ARG A 41 -9.07 -5.41 -10.04
C ARG A 41 -9.93 -4.17 -9.69
N PHE A 42 -11.10 -4.37 -9.08
CA PHE A 42 -12.01 -3.31 -8.66
C PHE A 42 -11.91 -3.02 -7.16
N TYR A 43 -10.91 -3.58 -6.49
CA TYR A 43 -10.67 -3.45 -5.05
C TYR A 43 -11.75 -4.09 -4.19
N ASN A 44 -12.55 -5.00 -4.74
CA ASN A 44 -13.46 -5.81 -3.94
C ASN A 44 -12.66 -6.86 -3.18
N VAL A 45 -12.90 -6.95 -1.88
CA VAL A 45 -12.24 -7.91 -0.99
C VAL A 45 -13.14 -9.13 -0.81
N GLN A 46 -12.60 -10.31 -1.08
CA GLN A 46 -13.22 -11.58 -0.77
C GLN A 46 -12.32 -12.37 0.19
N ARG A 47 -12.83 -12.67 1.39
CA ARG A 47 -12.13 -13.55 2.33
C ARG A 47 -12.01 -14.95 1.73
N LEU A 48 -10.81 -15.52 1.74
CA LEU A 48 -10.52 -16.87 1.28
C LEU A 48 -10.39 -17.83 2.45
N SER A 49 -9.65 -17.45 3.49
CA SER A 49 -9.44 -18.29 4.67
C SER A 49 -9.19 -17.45 5.93
N ALA A 50 -9.62 -17.99 7.06
CA ALA A 50 -9.33 -17.47 8.40
C ALA A 50 -9.31 -18.62 9.43
N GLU A 51 -9.07 -19.85 8.96
CA GLU A 51 -9.23 -21.08 9.77
C GLU A 51 -8.20 -21.18 10.91
N HIS A 52 -7.07 -20.50 10.77
CA HIS A 52 -6.01 -20.44 11.80
C HIS A 52 -6.21 -19.28 12.77
N ALA A 53 -7.33 -18.57 12.68
CA ALA A 53 -7.62 -17.41 13.49
C ALA A 53 -8.49 -17.75 14.69
N ASP A 54 -7.87 -18.31 15.72
CA ASP A 54 -8.54 -18.68 16.99
C ASP A 54 -9.05 -17.46 17.79
N ASN A 55 -8.65 -16.25 17.39
CA ASN A 55 -9.00 -14.99 18.03
C ASN A 55 -9.87 -14.11 17.12
N GLN A 56 -11.18 -14.08 17.40
CA GLN A 56 -12.16 -13.30 16.64
C GLN A 56 -11.90 -11.79 16.65
N ASP A 57 -11.33 -11.23 17.73
CA ASP A 57 -11.03 -9.80 17.81
C ASP A 57 -9.94 -9.41 16.80
N ILE A 58 -8.95 -10.28 16.60
CA ILE A 58 -7.88 -10.07 15.62
C ILE A 58 -8.45 -10.14 14.20
N VAL A 59 -9.33 -11.11 13.92
CA VAL A 59 -10.00 -11.21 12.61
C VAL A 59 -10.80 -9.95 12.31
N ALA A 60 -11.56 -9.43 13.27
CA ALA A 60 -12.34 -8.20 13.08
C ALA A 60 -11.46 -6.98 12.78
N ARG A 61 -10.28 -6.87 13.42
CA ARG A 61 -9.29 -5.83 13.11
C ARG A 61 -8.72 -5.98 11.70
N ILE A 62 -8.41 -7.21 11.29
CA ILE A 62 -7.93 -7.51 9.93
C ILE A 62 -9.00 -7.16 8.88
N GLU A 63 -10.25 -7.57 9.10
CA GLU A 63 -11.36 -7.27 8.18
C GLU A 63 -11.62 -5.75 8.10
N THR A 64 -11.53 -5.04 9.23
CA THR A 64 -11.62 -3.57 9.26
C THR A 64 -10.48 -2.92 8.45
N PHE A 65 -9.25 -3.39 8.61
CA PHE A 65 -8.12 -2.93 7.82
C PHE A 65 -8.32 -3.20 6.33
N MET A 66 -8.72 -4.41 5.96
CA MET A 66 -9.00 -4.76 4.57
C MET A 66 -10.10 -3.87 3.98
N SER A 67 -11.15 -3.53 4.74
CA SER A 67 -12.22 -2.66 4.26
C SER A 67 -11.80 -1.22 4.01
N THR A 68 -10.85 -0.69 4.78
CA THR A 68 -10.49 0.74 4.75
C THR A 68 -9.20 1.03 3.99
N ALA A 69 -8.23 0.11 4.03
CA ALA A 69 -6.88 0.32 3.52
C ALA A 69 -6.62 -0.35 2.16
N THR A 70 -7.54 -1.17 1.63
CA THR A 70 -7.29 -1.93 0.38
C THR A 70 -6.90 -1.03 -0.79
N VAL A 71 -7.59 0.08 -1.01
CA VAL A 71 -7.28 1.00 -2.11
C VAL A 71 -5.87 1.60 -1.94
N ASP A 72 -5.55 2.07 -0.74
CA ASP A 72 -4.25 2.67 -0.45
C ASP A 72 -3.12 1.62 -0.53
N MET A 73 -3.39 0.38 -0.11
CA MET A 73 -2.47 -0.77 -0.19
C MET A 73 -2.18 -1.16 -1.64
N MET A 74 -3.21 -1.29 -2.48
CA MET A 74 -3.03 -1.56 -3.91
C MET A 74 -2.32 -0.41 -4.60
N ARG A 75 -2.65 0.85 -4.25
CA ARG A 75 -1.94 2.02 -4.77
C ARG A 75 -0.45 1.97 -4.41
N MET A 76 -0.08 1.58 -3.19
CA MET A 76 1.32 1.39 -2.79
C MET A 76 2.01 0.28 -3.58
N PHE A 77 1.29 -0.83 -3.82
CA PHE A 77 1.79 -1.93 -4.64
C PHE A 77 2.12 -1.47 -6.07
N HIS A 78 1.14 -0.87 -6.76
CA HIS A 78 1.29 -0.41 -8.16
C HIS A 78 2.28 0.75 -8.30
N TRP A 79 2.43 1.58 -7.27
CA TRP A 79 3.42 2.65 -7.27
C TRP A 79 4.86 2.14 -7.43
N ASN A 80 5.16 0.99 -6.85
CA ASN A 80 6.51 0.43 -6.80
C ASN A 80 6.73 -0.69 -7.83
N HIS A 81 5.67 -1.33 -8.31
CA HIS A 81 5.73 -2.29 -9.40
C HIS A 81 5.29 -1.64 -10.73
N ARG A 82 6.27 -1.13 -11.48
CA ARG A 82 6.03 -0.50 -12.80
C ARG A 82 5.41 -1.44 -13.84
N THR A 83 5.52 -2.74 -13.64
CA THR A 83 4.93 -3.78 -14.49
C THR A 83 4.08 -4.71 -13.63
N GLU A 84 2.87 -5.02 -14.09
CA GLU A 84 1.97 -5.98 -13.46
C GLU A 84 2.38 -7.41 -13.84
N ALA A 85 3.59 -7.81 -13.47
CA ALA A 85 4.00 -9.20 -13.60
C ALA A 85 3.38 -10.02 -12.46
N SER A 86 2.76 -11.15 -12.82
CA SER A 86 2.31 -12.15 -11.85
C SER A 86 3.47 -12.54 -10.94
N GLY A 87 3.20 -12.72 -9.65
CA GLY A 87 4.22 -13.08 -8.66
C GLY A 87 4.97 -11.91 -8.03
N ASN A 88 4.89 -10.69 -8.60
CA ASN A 88 5.35 -9.50 -7.87
C ASN A 88 4.67 -9.45 -6.50
N ALA A 89 5.46 -9.15 -5.47
CA ALA A 89 4.97 -9.11 -4.11
C ALA A 89 5.34 -7.81 -3.39
N MET A 90 4.55 -7.47 -2.37
CA MET A 90 4.84 -6.42 -1.41
C MET A 90 4.63 -7.00 -0.01
N GLU A 91 5.58 -6.76 0.88
CA GLU A 91 5.47 -7.12 2.30
C GLU A 91 5.41 -5.86 3.16
N LEU A 92 4.50 -5.85 4.14
CA LEU A 92 4.38 -4.81 5.16
C LEU A 92 4.74 -5.43 6.51
N MET A 93 5.64 -4.81 7.24
CA MET A 93 6.03 -5.25 8.58
C MET A 93 6.30 -4.05 9.49
N THR A 94 6.00 -4.22 10.77
CA THR A 94 6.36 -3.25 11.80
C THR A 94 7.87 -3.17 11.97
N VAL A 95 8.38 -1.98 12.27
CA VAL A 95 9.78 -1.77 12.65
C VAL A 95 9.84 -1.43 14.13
N GLU A 96 10.35 -2.37 14.92
CA GLU A 96 10.73 -2.12 16.31
C GLU A 96 12.17 -1.63 16.35
N THR A 97 12.39 -0.46 16.96
CA THR A 97 13.74 0.10 17.15
C THR A 97 14.41 -0.45 18.41
N ASN A 98 13.64 -0.89 19.41
CA ASN A 98 14.11 -1.57 20.63
C ASN A 98 13.00 -2.49 21.17
N ALA A 99 13.37 -3.57 21.87
CA ALA A 99 12.40 -4.45 22.52
C ALA A 99 11.53 -3.67 23.52
N GLY A 100 10.22 -3.61 23.28
CA GLY A 100 9.25 -2.87 24.10
C GLY A 100 9.08 -1.38 23.74
N ALA A 101 9.74 -0.88 22.69
CA ALA A 101 9.46 0.46 22.17
C ALA A 101 8.14 0.48 21.39
N GLU A 102 7.43 1.60 21.46
CA GLU A 102 6.23 1.85 20.65
C GLU A 102 6.58 1.75 19.15
N VAL A 103 5.88 0.88 18.43
CA VAL A 103 6.04 0.71 16.98
C VAL A 103 5.51 1.96 16.27
N LYS A 104 6.40 2.70 15.61
CA LYS A 104 6.06 3.96 14.93
C LYS A 104 6.22 3.93 13.42
N SER A 105 6.77 2.86 12.89
CA SER A 105 7.15 2.79 11.48
C SER A 105 6.78 1.45 10.86
N VAL A 106 6.51 1.51 9.57
CA VAL A 106 6.16 0.39 8.71
C VAL A 106 7.23 0.27 7.63
N ARG A 107 7.83 -0.90 7.54
CA ARG A 107 8.73 -1.26 6.44
C ARG A 107 7.94 -1.96 5.36
N PHE A 108 8.11 -1.46 4.15
CA PHE A 108 7.57 -1.99 2.90
C PHE A 108 8.71 -2.61 2.11
N ARG A 109 8.62 -3.90 1.79
CA ARG A 109 9.54 -4.58 0.87
C ARG A 109 8.83 -4.92 -0.42
N PHE A 110 9.45 -4.66 -1.55
CA PHE A 110 8.91 -4.95 -2.86
C PHE A 110 9.76 -6.02 -3.51
N LEU A 111 9.14 -7.16 -3.84
CA LEU A 111 9.82 -8.34 -4.34
C LEU A 111 9.42 -8.63 -5.79
N ALA A 112 10.39 -9.07 -6.57
CA ALA A 112 10.20 -9.65 -7.89
C ALA A 112 9.45 -10.99 -7.81
N PRO A 113 8.91 -11.52 -8.92
CA PRO A 113 8.30 -12.84 -8.97
C PRO A 113 9.21 -13.97 -8.48
N GLU A 114 10.52 -13.82 -8.69
CA GLU A 114 11.56 -14.75 -8.27
C GLU A 114 11.84 -14.69 -6.75
N GLY A 115 11.20 -13.75 -6.04
CA GLY A 115 11.42 -13.51 -4.62
C GLY A 115 12.59 -12.56 -4.32
N GLU A 116 13.28 -12.05 -5.34
CA GLU A 116 14.36 -11.08 -5.15
C GLU A 116 13.81 -9.72 -4.71
N MET A 117 14.41 -9.12 -3.67
CA MET A 117 14.01 -7.80 -3.20
C MET A 117 14.46 -6.71 -4.19
N LYS A 118 13.50 -6.02 -4.82
CA LYS A 118 13.75 -4.90 -5.74
C LYS A 118 14.02 -3.60 -5.00
N SER A 119 13.26 -3.34 -3.93
CA SER A 119 13.39 -2.12 -3.13
C SER A 119 12.78 -2.30 -1.74
N GLU A 120 13.24 -1.48 -0.80
CA GLU A 120 12.70 -1.37 0.55
C GLU A 120 12.49 0.11 0.89
N VAL A 121 11.37 0.40 1.53
CA VAL A 121 11.05 1.75 2.04
C VAL A 121 10.54 1.60 3.46
N THR A 122 11.06 2.41 4.39
CA THR A 122 10.50 2.52 5.74
C THR A 122 9.79 3.85 5.87
N LEU A 123 8.52 3.82 6.23
CA LEU A 123 7.68 5.01 6.41
C LEU A 123 7.14 5.07 7.84
N SER A 124 6.99 6.29 8.34
CA SER A 124 6.25 6.56 9.56
C SER A 124 4.99 7.35 9.19
N PRO A 125 3.89 7.23 9.96
CA PRO A 125 2.78 8.16 9.88
C PRO A 125 3.28 9.61 9.91
N GLU A 126 2.75 10.44 9.02
CA GLU A 126 3.09 11.87 8.99
C GLU A 126 2.66 12.52 10.30
N THR A 127 3.54 13.36 10.82
CA THR A 127 3.20 14.28 11.92
C THR A 127 2.23 15.37 11.44
N ASP A 128 1.51 15.99 12.36
CA ASP A 128 0.59 17.09 12.01
C ASP A 128 1.32 18.25 11.32
N ILE A 129 2.58 18.50 11.68
CA ILE A 129 3.42 19.54 11.06
C ILE A 129 3.71 19.18 9.60
N GLU A 130 4.11 17.95 9.32
CA GLU A 130 4.39 17.47 7.96
C GLU A 130 3.13 17.46 7.10
N LYS A 131 2.01 16.99 7.67
CA LYS A 131 0.70 17.02 7.02
C LYS A 131 0.29 18.44 6.64
N ASN A 132 0.40 19.39 7.57
CA ASN A 132 0.07 20.80 7.32
C ASN A 132 0.97 21.39 6.23
N ARG A 133 2.26 21.05 6.22
CA ARG A 133 3.21 21.48 5.19
C ARG A 133 2.85 20.91 3.82
N ARG A 134 2.50 19.61 3.73
CA ARG A 134 2.05 18.99 2.47
C ARG A 134 0.80 19.69 1.95
N VAL A 135 -0.25 19.80 2.76
CA VAL A 135 -1.51 20.46 2.37
C VAL A 135 -1.27 21.90 1.89
N ALA A 136 -0.36 22.64 2.53
CA ALA A 136 0.01 23.99 2.09
C ALA A 136 0.68 23.99 0.70
N LEU A 137 1.59 23.05 0.44
CA LEU A 137 2.25 22.88 -0.86
C LEU A 137 1.28 22.45 -1.97
N GLU A 138 0.38 21.50 -1.67
CA GLU A 138 -0.66 21.04 -2.59
C GLU A 138 -1.59 22.19 -2.99
N ASN A 139 -2.05 22.98 -2.00
CA ASN A 139 -2.89 24.14 -2.22
C ASN A 139 -2.17 25.26 -2.98
N ALA A 140 -0.87 25.47 -2.72
CA ALA A 140 -0.06 26.43 -3.46
C ALA A 140 0.11 26.01 -4.93
N GLY A 141 0.40 24.73 -5.19
CA GLY A 141 0.48 24.18 -6.54
C GLY A 141 -0.84 24.26 -7.29
N ALA A 142 -1.97 23.94 -6.64
CA ALA A 142 -3.31 24.07 -7.24
C ALA A 142 -3.64 25.53 -7.63
N LYS A 143 -3.27 26.51 -6.80
CA LYS A 143 -3.43 27.94 -7.10
C LYS A 143 -2.59 28.38 -8.31
N VAL A 144 -1.38 27.85 -8.47
CA VAL A 144 -0.51 28.13 -9.63
C VAL A 144 -1.12 27.57 -10.93
N VAL A 145 -1.61 26.33 -10.90
CA VAL A 145 -2.28 25.70 -12.06
C VAL A 145 -3.55 26.48 -12.46
N ALA A 146 -4.37 26.91 -11.48
CA ALA A 146 -5.57 27.70 -11.74
C ALA A 146 -5.26 29.07 -12.36
N ARG A 147 -4.17 29.73 -11.94
CA ARG A 147 -3.71 30.99 -12.55
C ARG A 147 -3.15 30.79 -13.97
N GLY A 148 -2.50 29.66 -14.25
CA GLY A 148 -2.00 29.32 -15.59
C GLY A 148 -3.11 29.09 -16.63
N LYS A 149 -4.27 28.55 -16.23
CA LYS A 149 -5.41 28.30 -17.13
C LYS A 149 -6.12 29.56 -17.65
N LYS A 150 -5.95 30.72 -16.99
CA LYS A 150 -6.55 32.00 -17.45
C LYS A 150 -5.71 32.75 -18.48
N LYS A 151 -4.48 32.32 -18.79
CA LYS A 151 -3.62 32.95 -19.79
C LYS A 151 -2.90 31.89 -20.63
N ARG A 152 -3.53 31.42 -21.72
CA ARG A 152 -2.91 31.15 -23.04
C ARG A 152 -3.77 30.21 -23.89
N ARG A 153 -4.46 30.82 -24.87
CA ARG A 153 -4.85 30.16 -26.12
C ARG A 153 -3.59 30.22 -27.02
N ARG A 154 -3.12 29.06 -27.52
CA ARG A 154 -1.93 28.81 -28.37
C ARG A 154 -0.59 28.57 -27.64
N GLN A 155 -0.31 27.30 -27.33
CA GLN A 155 0.94 26.58 -27.66
C GLN A 155 0.89 25.19 -27.01
N LYS A 156 1.20 24.13 -27.78
CA LYS A 156 1.52 22.80 -27.24
C LYS A 156 2.83 22.92 -26.46
N THR A 157 2.74 23.01 -25.14
CA THR A 157 3.87 22.74 -24.26
C THR A 157 3.58 21.45 -23.51
N THR A 158 4.32 20.40 -23.85
CA THR A 158 4.62 19.26 -22.97
C THR A 158 5.36 19.78 -21.75
N ALA A 159 4.62 20.38 -20.83
CA ALA A 159 5.09 20.65 -19.49
C ALA A 159 4.21 19.80 -18.58
N VAL A 160 4.68 18.59 -18.30
CA VAL A 160 4.25 17.84 -17.13
C VAL A 160 4.69 18.71 -15.95
N GLY A 161 3.81 19.62 -15.50
CA GLY A 161 3.96 20.27 -14.21
C GLY A 161 4.15 19.18 -13.16
N PRO A 162 4.88 19.44 -12.06
CA PRO A 162 5.11 18.42 -11.06
C PRO A 162 3.73 17.90 -10.66
N ALA A 163 3.45 16.65 -11.01
CA ALA A 163 2.33 15.96 -10.43
C ALA A 163 2.56 16.17 -8.94
N ILE A 164 1.64 16.88 -8.29
CA ILE A 164 1.54 16.83 -6.85
C ILE A 164 1.24 15.36 -6.61
N LEU A 165 2.31 14.59 -6.40
CA LEU A 165 2.29 13.17 -6.17
C LEU A 165 1.56 13.08 -4.83
N ASP A 166 0.25 12.86 -4.90
CA ASP A 166 -0.59 12.66 -3.72
C ASP A 166 -0.06 11.42 -3.00
N THR A 167 0.78 11.66 -1.99
CA THR A 167 1.36 10.66 -1.10
C THR A 167 0.53 10.47 0.17
N SER A 168 -0.64 11.12 0.28
CA SER A 168 -1.50 11.03 1.46
C SER A 168 -2.00 9.62 1.74
N PHE A 169 -2.08 8.79 0.70
CA PHE A 169 -2.40 7.37 0.84
C PHE A 169 -1.35 6.60 1.63
N MET A 170 -0.07 6.98 1.54
CA MET A 170 1.01 6.30 2.27
C MET A 170 0.87 6.52 3.78
N ASP A 171 0.54 7.74 4.19
CA ASP A 171 0.24 8.08 5.58
C ASP A 171 -0.96 7.30 6.12
N ARG A 172 -2.08 7.30 5.38
CA ARG A 172 -3.29 6.54 5.75
C ARG A 172 -3.01 5.05 5.85
N LEU A 173 -2.25 4.48 4.91
CA LEU A 173 -1.88 3.08 4.92
C LEU A 173 -1.03 2.73 6.15
N CYS A 174 -0.02 3.55 6.47
CA CYS A 174 0.81 3.34 7.66
C CYS A 174 -0.01 3.40 8.95
N LYS A 175 -0.87 4.41 9.10
CA LYS A 175 -1.76 4.55 10.26
C LYS A 175 -2.70 3.36 10.42
N SER A 176 -3.30 2.94 9.31
CA SER A 176 -4.24 1.80 9.30
C SER A 176 -3.53 0.49 9.63
N TYR A 177 -2.32 0.28 9.07
CA TYR A 177 -1.52 -0.91 9.35
C TYR A 177 -1.11 -0.98 10.83
N LEU A 178 -0.57 0.10 11.40
CA LEU A 178 -0.19 0.15 12.82
C LEU A 178 -1.38 -0.08 13.76
N ALA A 179 -2.58 0.42 13.40
CA ALA A 179 -3.79 0.22 14.18
C ALA A 179 -4.26 -1.25 14.24
N THR A 180 -3.83 -2.10 13.31
CA THR A 180 -4.16 -3.54 13.35
C THR A 180 -3.51 -4.25 14.52
N GLY A 181 -2.32 -3.81 14.96
CA GLY A 181 -1.47 -4.55 15.89
C GLY A 181 -0.84 -5.81 15.27
N TRP A 182 -0.81 -5.90 13.94
CA TRP A 182 -0.17 -6.96 13.18
C TRP A 182 1.32 -6.69 13.02
#